data_AF-A0A3N5TZA1-F1
#
_entry.id   AF-A0A3N5TZA1-F1
#
_cell.length_a   1.000
_cell.length_b   1.000
_cell.length_c   1.000
_cell.angle_alpha   90.00
_cell.angle_beta   90.00
_cell.angle_gamma   90.00
#
_symmetry.space_group_name_H-M   'P 1'
#
loop_
_entity.id
_entity.type
_entity.pdbx_description
1 polymer ?
#
loop_
_entity_poly.entity_id
_entity_poly.type
_entity_poly.pdbx_seq_one_letter_code
_entity_poly.pdbx_strand_id
1 'polypeptide(L)'
;MGADVVIVADGPGNLGTDTTWGVSALASGHALNAAETLGGRPVAALRISFADERERHRGVSHHSLTILDRVCKVAANVAVPVLDSPGRDLVWEALRRLRLEERHQLVEADGRPALDELARAGIDAESMGRTVA
;
A
#
# COMPACT_ATOMS: atom_id res chain seq x y z
N MET A 1 19.64 -6.68 -19.17
CA MET A 1 18.69 -7.30 -18.22
C MET A 1 17.35 -6.63 -18.43
N GLY A 2 16.27 -7.40 -18.61
CA GLY A 2 14.92 -6.88 -18.82
C GLY A 2 13.97 -7.61 -17.88
N ALA A 3 13.73 -7.03 -16.70
CA ALA A 3 12.71 -7.54 -15.79
C ALA A 3 11.35 -6.98 -16.23
N ASP A 4 10.37 -7.85 -16.42
CA ASP A 4 9.01 -7.42 -16.77
C ASP A 4 8.27 -6.81 -15.56
N VAL A 5 8.66 -7.21 -14.34
CA VAL A 5 8.07 -6.75 -13.08
C VAL A 5 9.16 -6.60 -12.01
N VAL A 6 9.05 -5.56 -11.19
CA VAL A 6 9.89 -5.33 -10.01
C VAL A 6 8.98 -5.15 -8.80
N ILE A 7 9.22 -5.93 -7.74
CA ILE A 7 8.52 -5.81 -6.46
C ILE A 7 9.46 -5.11 -5.49
N VAL A 8 9.00 -3.98 -4.94
CA VAL A 8 9.73 -3.23 -3.91
C VAL A 8 8.86 -3.22 -2.66
N ALA A 9 9.41 -3.73 -1.56
CA ALA A 9 8.74 -3.77 -0.27
C ALA A 9 9.77 -3.53 0.84
N ASP A 10 9.33 -2.88 1.91
CA ASP A 10 10.14 -2.75 3.11
C ASP A 10 10.27 -4.11 3.81
N GLY A 11 11.49 -4.44 4.24
CA GLY A 11 11.72 -5.55 5.14
C GLY A 11 11.28 -5.23 6.59
N PRO A 12 11.43 -6.19 7.51
CA PRO A 12 11.25 -5.92 8.94
C PRO A 12 12.27 -4.89 9.45
N GLY A 13 11.95 -4.21 10.56
CA GLY A 13 12.87 -3.28 11.22
C GLY A 13 12.79 -1.82 10.74
N ASN A 14 11.65 -1.41 10.20
CA ASN A 14 11.44 -0.03 9.75
C ASN A 14 11.71 0.98 10.87
N LEU A 15 12.73 1.81 10.67
CA LEU A 15 13.04 2.93 11.56
C LEU A 15 11.98 4.02 11.39
N GLY A 16 11.45 4.50 12.52
CA GLY A 16 10.51 5.61 12.62
C GLY A 16 10.86 6.49 13.82
N THR A 17 10.95 7.81 13.64
CA THR A 17 11.19 8.77 14.73
C THR A 17 9.93 9.47 15.22
N ASP A 18 8.75 8.94 14.89
CA ASP A 18 7.43 9.55 15.13
C ASP A 18 7.28 10.97 14.52
N THR A 19 8.01 11.22 13.43
CA THR A 19 7.89 12.44 12.63
C THR A 19 7.43 12.11 11.23
N THR A 20 6.77 13.05 10.55
CA THR A 20 6.28 12.86 9.17
C THR A 20 7.36 12.35 8.21
N TRP A 21 8.61 12.80 8.39
CA TRP A 21 9.71 12.53 7.47
C TRP A 21 10.71 11.49 7.97
N GLY A 22 10.73 11.21 9.27
CA GLY A 22 11.70 10.31 9.88
C GLY A 22 11.27 8.85 9.83
N VAL A 23 10.71 8.39 8.71
CA VAL A 23 10.34 6.99 8.49
C VAL A 23 10.93 6.44 7.20
N SER A 24 11.53 5.27 7.29
CA SER A 24 12.13 4.54 6.15
C SER A 24 11.14 4.21 5.03
N ALA A 25 9.88 3.96 5.38
CA ALA A 25 8.82 3.59 4.43
C ALA A 25 8.57 4.63 3.32
N LEU A 26 9.02 5.88 3.48
CA LEU A 26 8.95 6.89 2.42
C LEU A 26 9.72 6.47 1.15
N ALA A 27 10.69 5.55 1.27
CA ALA A 27 11.41 4.96 0.15
C ALA A 27 10.49 4.34 -0.91
N SER A 28 9.32 3.82 -0.50
CA SER A 28 8.32 3.30 -1.44
C SER A 28 7.83 4.39 -2.42
N GLY A 29 7.71 5.64 -1.98
CA GLY A 29 7.38 6.76 -2.87
C GLY A 29 8.47 7.08 -3.88
N HIS A 30 9.74 6.94 -3.49
CA HIS A 30 10.87 7.10 -4.41
C HIS A 30 10.89 5.98 -5.45
N ALA A 31 10.56 4.75 -5.07
CA ALA A 31 10.44 3.63 -6.00
C ALA A 31 9.35 3.88 -7.07
N LEU A 32 8.20 4.42 -6.68
CA LEU A 32 7.13 4.78 -7.63
C LEU A 32 7.58 5.85 -8.62
N ASN A 33 8.25 6.91 -8.14
CA ASN A 33 8.80 7.95 -9.01
C ASN A 33 9.82 7.37 -10.00
N ALA A 34 10.72 6.50 -9.53
CA ALA A 34 11.73 5.87 -10.37
C ALA A 34 11.10 4.94 -11.43
N ALA A 35 10.05 4.19 -11.06
CA ALA A 35 9.35 3.31 -11.99
C ALA A 35 8.78 4.09 -13.19
N GLU A 36 8.12 5.21 -12.95
CA GLU A 36 7.59 6.05 -14.05
C GLU A 36 8.72 6.73 -14.83
N THR A 37 9.73 7.27 -14.15
CA THR A 37 10.88 7.93 -14.80
C THR A 37 11.61 7.00 -15.77
N LEU A 38 11.64 5.70 -15.47
CA LEU A 38 12.25 4.67 -16.31
C LEU A 38 11.29 4.11 -17.40
N GLY A 39 10.11 4.71 -17.59
CA GLY A 39 9.10 4.30 -18.57
C GLY A 39 8.23 3.13 -18.13
N GLY A 40 8.29 2.74 -16.85
CA GLY A 40 7.48 1.70 -16.25
C GLY A 40 6.09 2.17 -15.82
N ARG A 41 5.33 1.25 -15.22
CA ARG A 41 3.98 1.51 -14.70
C ARG A 41 3.98 1.41 -13.18
N PRO A 42 4.03 2.54 -12.45
CA PRO A 42 4.02 2.51 -10.99
C PRO A 42 2.71 1.94 -10.46
N VAL A 43 2.82 0.98 -9.55
CA VAL A 43 1.71 0.38 -8.80
C VAL A 43 2.00 0.49 -7.31
N ALA A 44 1.12 1.15 -6.57
CA ALA A 44 1.22 1.32 -5.13
C ALA A 44 0.29 0.34 -4.41
N ALA A 45 0.84 -0.39 -3.44
CA ALA A 45 0.06 -1.20 -2.51
C ALA A 45 -0.25 -0.39 -1.24
N LEU A 46 -1.52 -0.36 -0.83
CA LEU A 46 -1.91 0.26 0.43
C LEU A 46 -1.58 -0.65 1.60
N ARG A 47 -1.04 -0.07 2.67
CA ARG A 47 -0.98 -0.75 3.96
C ARG A 47 -2.24 -0.41 4.75
N ILE A 48 -3.07 -1.42 4.98
CA ILE A 48 -4.34 -1.30 5.70
C ILE A 48 -4.33 -2.15 6.98
N SER A 49 -5.04 -1.70 8.01
CA SER A 49 -5.28 -2.49 9.22
C SER A 49 -6.63 -2.15 9.82
N PHE A 50 -7.38 -3.15 10.28
CA PHE A 50 -8.63 -2.96 11.01
C PHE A 50 -8.59 -3.55 12.42
N ALA A 51 -7.51 -4.26 12.75
CA ALA A 51 -7.38 -5.04 13.97
C ALA A 51 -6.81 -4.25 15.16
N ASP A 52 -6.29 -3.04 14.94
CA ASP A 52 -5.79 -2.19 16.03
C ASP A 52 -6.97 -1.48 16.71
N GLU A 53 -7.07 -1.58 18.04
CA GLU A 53 -8.11 -0.90 18.83
C GLU A 53 -7.98 0.63 18.74
N ARG A 54 -6.78 1.14 18.48
CA ARG A 54 -6.51 2.58 18.39
C ARG A 54 -7.04 3.10 17.05
N GLU A 55 -8.03 3.98 17.12
CA GLU A 55 -8.73 4.54 15.97
C GLU A 55 -7.79 5.09 14.87
N ARG A 56 -6.72 5.79 15.26
CA ARG A 56 -5.71 6.33 14.31
C ARG A 56 -4.93 5.29 13.51
N HIS A 57 -4.98 4.02 13.89
CA HIS A 57 -4.31 2.91 13.20
C HIS A 57 -5.30 2.02 12.43
N ARG A 58 -6.58 2.40 12.39
CA ARG A 58 -7.62 1.72 11.61
C ARG A 58 -7.73 2.34 10.22
N GLY A 59 -7.96 1.50 9.22
CA GLY A 59 -8.05 1.91 7.81
C GLY A 59 -6.69 2.01 7.14
N VAL A 60 -6.51 3.04 6.31
CA VAL A 60 -5.28 3.25 5.53
C VAL A 60 -4.19 3.83 6.44
N SER A 61 -3.00 3.24 6.38
CA SER A 61 -1.84 3.73 7.11
C SER A 61 -1.51 5.19 6.77
N HIS A 62 -1.20 5.98 7.79
CA HIS A 62 -0.68 7.34 7.61
C HIS A 62 0.56 7.40 6.69
N HIS A 63 1.43 6.39 6.71
CA HIS A 63 2.59 6.36 5.81
C HIS A 63 2.16 6.18 4.36
N SER A 64 1.21 5.28 4.06
CA SER A 64 0.68 5.14 2.70
C SER A 64 0.05 6.44 2.20
N LEU A 65 -0.71 7.13 3.06
CA LEU A 65 -1.28 8.43 2.73
C LEU A 65 -0.20 9.50 2.47
N THR A 66 0.80 9.62 3.35
CA THR A 66 1.92 10.57 3.20
C THR A 66 2.75 10.28 1.96
N ILE A 67 2.97 9.01 1.63
CA ILE A 67 3.70 8.61 0.43
C ILE A 67 2.96 9.07 -0.82
N LEU A 68 1.67 8.75 -0.95
CA LEU A 68 0.86 9.12 -2.12
C LEU A 68 0.68 10.64 -2.22
N ASP A 69 0.31 11.29 -1.11
CA ASP A 69 0.09 12.74 -1.08
C ASP A 69 1.38 13.54 -1.30
N ARG A 70 2.47 13.19 -0.60
CA ARG A 70 3.64 14.09 -0.48
C ARG A 70 4.89 13.62 -1.18
N VAL A 71 5.12 12.30 -1.32
CA VAL A 71 6.39 11.77 -1.85
C VAL A 71 6.27 11.34 -3.31
N CYS A 72 5.19 10.66 -3.69
CA CYS A 72 4.91 10.24 -5.05
C CYS A 72 4.54 11.47 -5.89
N LYS A 73 5.39 11.84 -6.83
CA LYS A 73 5.23 13.00 -7.72
C LYS A 73 4.70 12.64 -9.09
N VAL A 74 4.52 11.35 -9.35
CA VAL A 74 4.00 10.80 -10.60
C VAL A 74 2.60 10.22 -10.41
N ALA A 75 1.86 10.05 -11.50
CA ALA A 75 0.62 9.32 -11.45
C ALA A 75 0.91 7.83 -11.18
N ALA A 76 0.22 7.25 -10.20
CA ALA A 76 0.41 5.87 -9.79
C ALA A 76 -0.93 5.12 -9.82
N ASN A 77 -0.88 3.83 -10.10
CA ASN A 77 -2.02 2.94 -9.94
C ASN A 77 -2.06 2.48 -8.50
N VAL A 78 -3.07 2.87 -7.73
CA VAL A 78 -3.21 2.51 -6.33
C VAL A 78 -4.17 1.34 -6.23
N ALA A 79 -3.67 0.18 -5.84
CA ALA A 79 -4.51 -0.99 -5.58
C ALA A 79 -5.26 -0.80 -4.26
N VAL A 80 -6.56 -0.54 -4.37
CA VAL A 80 -7.50 -0.45 -3.25
C VAL A 80 -8.16 -1.82 -3.09
N PRO A 81 -8.03 -2.50 -1.95
CA PRO A 81 -8.61 -3.84 -1.80
C PRO A 81 -10.14 -3.78 -1.87
N VAL A 82 -10.75 -4.75 -2.52
CA VAL A 82 -12.20 -5.01 -2.41
C VAL A 82 -12.49 -5.41 -0.95
N LEU A 83 -13.36 -4.65 -0.29
CA LEU A 83 -13.72 -4.82 1.11
C LEU A 83 -15.23 -4.64 1.27
N ASP A 84 -15.79 -5.23 2.32
CA ASP A 84 -17.14 -4.95 2.77
C ASP A 84 -17.19 -3.71 3.68
N SER A 85 -18.35 -3.09 3.78
CA SER A 85 -18.60 -2.05 4.80
C SER A 85 -18.57 -2.67 6.20
N PRO A 86 -18.06 -1.93 7.23
CA PRO A 86 -17.67 -0.52 7.19
C PRO A 86 -16.20 -0.28 6.74
N GLY A 87 -15.40 -1.34 6.53
CA GLY A 87 -13.98 -1.21 6.20
C GLY A 87 -13.73 -0.50 4.87
N ARG A 88 -14.58 -0.77 3.88
CA ARG A 88 -14.58 -0.09 2.58
C ARG A 88 -14.73 1.42 2.72
N ASP A 89 -15.71 1.87 3.48
CA ASP A 89 -16.04 3.28 3.63
C ASP A 89 -14.88 4.04 4.28
N LEU A 90 -14.30 3.46 5.34
CA LEU A 90 -13.13 4.01 6.02
C LEU A 90 -11.93 4.20 5.09
N VAL A 91 -11.67 3.22 4.21
CA VAL A 91 -10.57 3.30 3.23
C VAL A 91 -10.84 4.39 2.20
N TRP A 92 -12.01 4.39 1.58
CA TRP A 92 -12.36 5.36 0.55
C TRP A 92 -12.44 6.80 1.07
N GLU A 93 -12.97 7.01 2.27
CA GLU A 93 -12.98 8.31 2.93
C GLU A 93 -11.55 8.84 3.16
N ALA A 94 -10.63 7.99 3.60
CA ALA A 94 -9.24 8.39 3.83
C ALA A 94 -8.54 8.84 2.53
N LEU A 95 -8.79 8.15 1.41
CA LEU A 95 -8.22 8.49 0.10
C LEU A 95 -8.84 9.79 -0.46
N ARG A 96 -10.18 9.92 -0.40
CA ARG A 96 -10.92 11.10 -0.89
C ARG A 96 -10.63 12.36 -0.09
N ARG A 97 -10.39 12.25 1.20
CA ARG A 97 -10.01 13.40 2.06
C ARG A 97 -8.75 14.11 1.56
N LEU A 98 -7.85 13.37 0.90
CA LEU A 98 -6.63 13.91 0.29
C LEU A 98 -6.77 14.12 -1.23
N ARG A 99 -7.95 13.88 -1.81
CA ARG A 99 -8.25 13.99 -3.25
C ARG A 99 -7.26 13.22 -4.11
N LEU A 100 -6.86 12.02 -3.65
CA LEU A 100 -5.81 11.23 -4.31
C LEU A 100 -6.22 10.81 -5.72
N GLU A 101 -7.51 10.70 -6.01
CA GLU A 101 -8.07 10.43 -7.33
C GLU A 101 -7.73 11.50 -8.39
N GLU A 102 -7.35 12.71 -7.97
CA GLU A 102 -6.96 13.79 -8.90
C GLU A 102 -5.54 13.63 -9.42
N ARG A 103 -4.73 12.80 -8.76
CA ARG A 103 -3.32 12.59 -9.06
C ARG A 103 -2.98 11.13 -9.37
N HIS A 104 -3.78 10.20 -8.89
CA HIS A 104 -3.54 8.78 -8.97
C HIS A 104 -4.77 8.04 -9.48
N GLN A 105 -4.54 6.91 -10.13
CA GLN A 105 -5.61 6.02 -10.55
C GLN A 105 -5.91 5.05 -9.41
N LEU A 106 -7.03 5.27 -8.71
CA LEU A 106 -7.50 4.37 -7.65
C LEU A 106 -8.24 3.20 -8.30
N VAL A 107 -7.78 1.97 -8.06
CA VAL A 107 -8.32 0.75 -8.69
C VAL A 107 -8.74 -0.23 -7.60
N GLU A 108 -10.04 -0.58 -7.54
CA GLU A 108 -10.50 -1.68 -6.70
C GLU A 108 -9.95 -3.01 -7.23
N ALA A 109 -9.27 -3.76 -6.37
CA ALA A 109 -8.57 -4.99 -6.73
C ALA A 109 -8.87 -6.11 -5.73
N ASP A 110 -9.16 -7.30 -6.27
CA ASP A 110 -9.35 -8.52 -5.48
C ASP A 110 -8.00 -9.16 -5.15
N GLY A 111 -7.71 -9.31 -3.85
CA GLY A 111 -6.48 -9.93 -3.36
C GLY A 111 -6.50 -11.47 -3.35
N ARG A 112 -7.68 -12.11 -3.49
CA ARG A 112 -7.83 -13.57 -3.38
C ARG A 112 -6.92 -14.36 -4.33
N PRO A 113 -6.71 -13.97 -5.61
CA PRO A 113 -5.81 -14.71 -6.49
C PRO A 113 -4.37 -14.82 -5.96
N ALA A 114 -3.87 -13.80 -5.24
CA ALA A 114 -2.55 -13.87 -4.63
C ALA A 114 -2.53 -14.84 -3.44
N LEU A 115 -3.61 -14.92 -2.67
CA LEU A 115 -3.74 -15.86 -1.55
C LEU A 115 -3.83 -17.30 -2.04
N ASP A 116 -4.62 -17.54 -3.09
CA ASP A 116 -4.73 -18.83 -3.74
C ASP A 116 -3.37 -19.32 -4.25
N GLU A 117 -2.55 -18.41 -4.80
CA GLU A 117 -1.22 -18.75 -5.27
C GLU A 117 -0.24 -19.06 -4.13
N LEU A 118 -0.29 -18.30 -3.03
CA LEU A 118 0.47 -18.63 -1.82
C LEU A 118 0.11 -20.02 -1.28
N ALA A 119 -1.19 -20.34 -1.23
CA ALA A 119 -1.67 -21.65 -0.81
C ALA A 119 -1.21 -22.77 -1.75
N ARG A 120 -1.28 -22.57 -3.07
CA ARG A 120 -0.77 -23.53 -4.07
C ARG A 120 0.73 -23.75 -3.95
N ALA A 121 1.49 -22.71 -3.63
CA ALA A 121 2.93 -22.79 -3.41
C ALA A 121 3.30 -23.42 -2.05
N GLY A 122 2.31 -23.70 -1.19
CA GLY A 122 2.56 -24.19 0.18
C GLY A 122 3.25 -23.16 1.06
N ILE A 123 3.02 -21.87 0.81
CA ILE A 123 3.59 -20.77 1.58
C ILE A 123 2.55 -20.30 2.61
N ASP A 124 2.82 -20.62 3.87
CA ASP A 124 2.06 -20.09 5.00
C ASP A 124 2.47 -18.64 5.25
N ALA A 125 1.61 -17.70 4.86
CA ALA A 125 1.80 -16.30 5.12
C ALA A 125 1.17 -15.88 6.45
N GLU A 126 1.93 -15.14 7.25
CA GLU A 126 1.45 -14.52 8.48
C GLU A 126 1.66 -13.01 8.47
N SER A 127 0.73 -12.27 9.07
CA SER A 127 0.83 -10.82 9.24
C SER A 127 0.44 -10.42 10.66
N MET A 128 1.43 -9.98 11.44
CA MET A 128 1.25 -9.60 12.84
C MET A 128 0.63 -10.75 13.68
N GLY A 129 1.17 -11.96 13.54
CA GLY A 129 0.72 -13.15 14.27
C GLY A 129 -0.64 -13.69 13.83
N ARG A 130 -1.10 -13.34 12.62
CA ARG A 130 -2.36 -13.81 12.05
C ARG A 130 -2.08 -14.50 10.73
N THR A 131 -2.64 -15.69 10.55
CA THR A 131 -2.58 -16.43 9.30
C THR A 131 -3.46 -15.76 8.24
N VAL A 132 -3.08 -15.87 6.98
CA VAL A 132 -3.78 -15.26 5.84
C VAL A 132 -5.00 -16.09 5.36
N ALA A 133 -5.38 -17.12 6.14
CA ALA A 133 -6.50 -18.04 5.89
C ALA A 133 -7.81 -17.58 6.55
#